data_AF-A0A368YAQ0-F1
#
_entry.id   AF-A0A368YAQ0-F1
#
_cell.length_a   1.000
_cell.length_b   1.000
_cell.length_c   1.000
_cell.angle_alpha   90.00
_cell.angle_beta   90.00
_cell.angle_gamma   90.00
#
_symmetry.space_group_name_H-M   'P 1'
#
loop_
_entity.id
_entity.type
_entity.pdbx_description
1 polymer ?
#
loop_
_entity_poly.entity_id
_entity_poly.type
_entity_poly.pdbx_seq_one_letter_code
_entity_poly.pdbx_strand_id
1 'polypeptide(L)'
;MKKKARVLLLKLFSIIALVITLYFKLRKRNKFNVGYTIYQPTEFKHEIILVDLAQQQVIGKVTYKGKTIMIVFVDVKVDTVQIENDVDELGDLSFLDRESYVSLFKHQAQYLVKNNIEKPKDHFKELTQQSF
;
A
#
# COMPACT_ATOMS: atom_id res chain seq x y z
N MET A 1 -19.20 -39.32 -62.93
CA MET A 1 -19.48 -37.99 -62.32
C MET A 1 -19.04 -37.82 -60.86
N LYS A 2 -19.01 -38.87 -60.02
CA LYS A 2 -18.72 -38.76 -58.56
C LYS A 2 -17.31 -38.26 -58.17
N LYS A 3 -16.26 -38.52 -58.97
CA LYS A 3 -14.88 -38.09 -58.66
C LYS A 3 -14.69 -36.56 -58.73
N LYS A 4 -15.27 -35.90 -59.74
CA LYS A 4 -15.17 -34.43 -59.90
C LYS A 4 -15.83 -33.67 -58.74
N ALA A 5 -16.98 -34.17 -58.26
CA ALA A 5 -17.68 -33.60 -57.11
C ALA A 5 -16.85 -33.69 -55.80
N ARG A 6 -16.16 -34.80 -55.55
CA ARG A 6 -15.28 -34.95 -54.38
C ARG A 6 -14.08 -34.00 -54.40
N VAL A 7 -13.48 -33.77 -55.58
CA VAL A 7 -12.37 -32.82 -55.75
C VAL A 7 -12.83 -31.39 -55.52
N LEU A 8 -14.03 -31.03 -56.01
CA LEU A 8 -14.65 -29.72 -55.77
C LEU A 8 -14.92 -29.48 -54.28
N LEU A 9 -15.41 -30.51 -53.58
CA LEU A 9 -15.74 -30.44 -52.16
C LEU A 9 -14.48 -30.27 -51.28
N LEU A 10 -13.39 -30.98 -51.61
CA LEU A 10 -12.09 -30.82 -50.95
C LEU A 10 -11.49 -29.42 -51.17
N LYS A 11 -11.62 -28.85 -52.38
CA LYS A 11 -11.19 -27.47 -52.66
C LYS A 11 -11.99 -26.45 -51.86
N LEU A 12 -13.30 -26.67 -51.69
CA LEU A 12 -14.16 -25.79 -50.89
C LEU A 12 -13.73 -25.80 -49.41
N PHE A 13 -13.45 -26.98 -48.85
CA PHE A 13 -12.92 -27.09 -47.48
C PHE A 13 -11.57 -26.38 -47.31
N SER A 14 -10.68 -26.48 -48.30
CA SER A 14 -9.39 -25.77 -48.28
C SER A 14 -9.57 -24.24 -48.26
N ILE A 15 -10.53 -23.71 -49.01
CA ILE A 15 -10.82 -22.27 -49.05
C ILE A 15 -11.42 -21.82 -47.71
N ILE A 16 -12.37 -22.58 -47.16
CA ILE A 16 -12.97 -22.30 -45.86
C ILE A 16 -11.89 -22.28 -44.76
N ALA A 17 -11.01 -23.27 -44.74
CA ALA A 17 -9.91 -23.32 -43.79
C ALA A 17 -9.00 -22.09 -43.92
N LEU A 18 -8.67 -21.67 -45.14
CA LEU A 18 -7.84 -20.48 -45.40
C LEU A 18 -8.50 -19.20 -44.87
N VAL A 19 -9.80 -19.01 -45.12
CA VAL A 19 -10.57 -17.86 -44.63
C VAL A 19 -10.63 -17.84 -43.11
N ILE A 20 -10.88 -18.99 -42.47
CA ILE A 20 -10.88 -19.13 -41.00
C ILE A 20 -9.51 -18.76 -40.43
N THR A 21 -8.43 -19.27 -41.04
CA THR A 21 -7.07 -19.01 -40.56
C THR A 21 -6.71 -17.52 -40.70
N LEU A 22 -7.12 -16.89 -41.80
CA LEU A 22 -6.93 -15.46 -42.03
C LEU A 22 -7.71 -14.62 -41.01
N TYR A 23 -8.96 -14.99 -40.72
CA TYR A 23 -9.79 -14.34 -39.71
C TYR A 23 -9.15 -14.41 -38.31
N PHE A 24 -8.67 -15.59 -37.90
CA PHE A 24 -7.97 -15.73 -36.61
C PHE A 24 -6.64 -14.96 -36.56
N LYS A 25 -5.90 -14.89 -37.68
CA LYS A 25 -4.65 -14.13 -37.77
C LYS A 25 -4.89 -12.62 -37.66
N LEU A 26 -5.95 -12.11 -38.29
CA LEU A 26 -6.34 -10.70 -38.24
C LEU A 26 -6.96 -10.30 -36.88
N ARG A 27 -7.52 -11.26 -36.13
CA ARG A 27 -8.12 -11.02 -34.80
C ARG A 27 -7.09 -10.99 -33.66
N LYS A 28 -5.79 -10.99 -33.93
CA LYS A 28 -4.75 -10.84 -32.89
C LYS A 28 -4.88 -9.44 -32.25
N ARG A 29 -5.68 -9.35 -31.19
CA ARG A 29 -5.81 -8.14 -30.36
C ARG A 29 -4.48 -7.87 -29.68
N ASN A 30 -4.01 -6.64 -29.76
CA ASN A 30 -2.91 -6.15 -28.94
C ASN A 30 -3.29 -6.39 -27.48
N LYS A 31 -2.56 -7.27 -26.80
CA LYS A 31 -2.64 -7.39 -25.34
C LYS A 31 -2.09 -6.08 -24.79
N PHE A 32 -2.96 -5.20 -24.28
CA PHE A 32 -2.51 -4.06 -23.51
C PHE A 32 -1.82 -4.61 -22.26
N ASN A 33 -0.53 -4.32 -22.10
CA ASN A 33 0.19 -4.59 -20.85
C ASN A 33 -0.33 -3.61 -19.79
N VAL A 34 -1.51 -3.92 -19.23
CA VAL A 34 -2.02 -3.24 -18.05
C VAL A 34 -1.47 -3.97 -16.83
N GLY A 35 -0.57 -3.31 -16.10
CA GLY A 35 -0.16 -3.74 -14.77
C GLY A 35 -1.23 -3.34 -13.75
N TYR A 36 -1.39 -4.13 -12.70
CA TYR A 36 -2.20 -3.77 -11.55
C TYR A 36 -1.33 -3.82 -10.29
N THR A 37 -1.52 -2.85 -9.39
CA THR A 37 -0.88 -2.83 -8.08
C THR A 37 -1.81 -3.50 -7.08
N ILE A 38 -1.32 -4.50 -6.35
CA ILE A 38 -2.05 -5.07 -5.21
C ILE A 38 -1.59 -4.33 -3.96
N TYR A 39 -2.52 -3.70 -3.25
CA TYR A 39 -2.27 -3.19 -1.90
C TYR A 39 -2.44 -4.34 -0.91
N GLN A 40 -1.34 -4.74 -0.28
CA GLN A 40 -1.36 -5.69 0.83
C GLN A 40 -1.25 -4.90 2.14
N PRO A 41 -2.25 -4.96 3.03
CA PRO A 41 -2.16 -4.28 4.32
C PRO A 41 -1.04 -4.89 5.14
N THR A 42 -0.15 -4.03 5.63
CA THR A 42 0.89 -4.42 6.58
C THR A 42 0.25 -4.62 7.95
N GLU A 43 0.66 -5.67 8.68
CA GLU A 43 0.18 -5.91 10.05
C GLU A 43 0.80 -4.95 11.10
N PHE A 44 1.62 -4.00 10.64
CA PHE A 44 2.14 -2.90 11.43
C PHE A 44 1.06 -1.85 11.67
N LYS A 45 0.91 -1.44 12.92
CA LYS A 45 0.08 -0.29 13.30
C LYS A 45 0.93 0.70 14.08
N HIS A 46 0.84 1.97 13.73
CA HIS A 46 1.42 3.07 14.48
C HIS A 46 0.28 3.92 15.05
N GLU A 47 0.35 4.22 16.33
CA GLU A 47 -0.67 5.00 17.03
C GLU A 47 -0.01 6.02 17.95
N ILE A 48 -0.64 7.18 18.09
CA ILE A 48 -0.29 8.16 19.12
C ILE A 48 -1.16 7.85 20.34
N ILE A 49 -0.51 7.54 21.47
CA ILE A 49 -1.18 7.16 22.72
C ILE A 49 -1.51 8.39 23.54
N LEU A 50 -0.57 9.34 23.62
CA LEU A 50 -0.67 10.49 24.49
C LEU A 50 -0.08 11.72 23.80
N VAL A 51 -0.74 12.86 24.00
CA VAL A 51 -0.23 14.19 23.69
C VAL A 51 -0.36 15.02 24.96
N ASP A 52 0.76 15.42 25.54
CA ASP A 52 0.83 16.37 26.64
C ASP A 52 1.23 17.74 26.08
N LEU A 53 0.26 18.63 25.92
CA LEU A 53 0.51 19.98 25.40
C LEU A 53 1.23 20.88 26.41
N ALA A 54 1.09 20.62 27.71
CA ALA A 54 1.74 21.41 28.76
C ALA A 54 3.24 21.12 28.81
N GLN A 55 3.62 19.85 28.68
CA GLN A 55 5.01 19.42 28.60
C GLN A 55 5.56 19.43 27.17
N GLN A 56 4.70 19.59 26.16
CA GLN A 56 5.01 19.45 24.73
C GLN A 56 5.63 18.09 24.40
N GLN A 57 5.05 17.04 24.99
CA GLN A 57 5.50 15.66 24.82
C GLN A 57 4.44 14.83 24.11
N VAL A 58 4.89 13.90 23.27
CA VAL A 58 4.02 12.99 22.53
C VAL A 58 4.56 11.57 22.63
N ILE A 59 3.68 10.62 22.93
CA ILE A 59 4.02 9.20 23.00
C ILE A 59 3.39 8.47 21.83
N GLY A 60 4.25 7.93 20.97
CA GLY A 60 3.93 7.04 19.86
C GLY A 60 4.15 5.58 20.22
N LYS A 61 3.38 4.68 19.60
CA LYS A 61 3.55 3.24 19.74
C LYS A 61 3.44 2.56 18.40
N VAL A 62 4.37 1.64 18.14
CA VAL A 62 4.34 0.74 17.00
C VAL A 62 4.01 -0.67 17.50
N THR A 63 3.06 -1.31 16.83
CA THR A 63 2.68 -2.70 17.10
C THR A 63 2.76 -3.54 15.84
N TYR A 64 3.17 -4.80 15.99
CA TYR A 64 3.18 -5.82 14.95
C TYR A 64 2.53 -7.09 15.50
N LYS A 65 1.56 -7.66 14.78
CA LYS A 65 0.79 -8.84 15.23
C LYS A 65 0.20 -8.67 16.65
N GLY A 66 -0.20 -7.44 16.99
CA GLY A 66 -0.75 -7.10 18.30
C GLY A 66 0.27 -6.97 19.44
N LYS A 67 1.57 -7.17 19.17
CA LYS A 67 2.64 -6.94 20.15
C LYS A 67 3.24 -5.55 19.97
N THR A 68 3.48 -4.85 21.08
CA THR A 68 4.25 -3.61 21.07
C THR A 68 5.70 -3.93 20.77
N ILE A 69 6.23 -3.32 19.71
CA ILE A 69 7.61 -3.53 19.25
C ILE A 69 8.47 -2.27 19.45
N MET A 70 7.83 -1.10 19.58
CA MET A 70 8.50 0.17 19.80
C MET A 70 7.56 1.15 20.47
N ILE A 71 8.08 1.92 21.42
CA ILE A 71 7.42 3.10 21.98
C ILE A 71 8.38 4.27 21.78
N VAL A 72 7.86 5.37 21.25
CA VAL A 72 8.63 6.57 20.92
C VAL A 72 8.11 7.72 21.75
N PHE A 73 8.97 8.27 22.59
CA PHE A 73 8.71 9.46 23.39
C PHE A 73 9.37 10.63 22.69
N VAL A 74 8.57 11.59 22.22
CA VAL A 74 9.06 12.79 21.56
C VAL A 74 8.83 13.97 22.48
N ASP A 75 9.90 14.64 22.88
CA ASP A 75 9.86 15.94 23.54
C ASP A 75 10.13 17.03 22.51
N VAL A 76 9.08 17.77 22.15
CA VAL A 76 9.15 18.82 21.12
C VAL A 76 9.84 20.07 21.65
N LYS A 77 9.79 20.31 22.97
CA LYS A 77 10.34 21.52 23.61
C LYS A 77 11.86 21.54 23.55
N VAL A 78 12.50 20.39 23.80
CA VAL A 78 13.97 20.24 23.78
C VAL A 78 14.49 19.49 22.55
N ASP A 79 13.60 19.17 21.60
CA ASP A 79 13.91 18.41 20.38
C ASP A 79 14.60 17.05 20.64
N THR A 80 14.13 16.32 21.64
CA THR A 80 14.69 15.02 22.01
C THR A 80 13.72 13.88 21.75
N VAL A 81 14.26 12.70 21.45
CA VAL A 81 13.49 11.47 21.29
C VAL A 81 14.10 10.38 22.17
N GLN A 82 13.25 9.72 22.94
CA GLN A 82 13.60 8.51 23.68
C GLN A 82 12.79 7.35 23.11
N ILE A 83 13.38 6.16 23.09
CA ILE A 83 12.78 4.97 22.49
C ILE A 83 12.85 3.86 23.52
N GLU A 84 11.71 3.22 23.76
CA GLU A 84 11.64 1.96 24.50
C GLU A 84 11.33 0.82 23.53
N ASN A 85 12.08 -0.28 23.68
CA ASN A 85 12.13 -1.41 22.76
C ASN A 85 12.62 -1.04 21.37
N ASP A 86 13.18 -2.00 20.64
CA ASP A 86 13.73 -1.75 19.30
C ASP A 86 13.02 -2.57 18.23
N VAL A 87 12.80 -1.95 17.09
CA VAL A 87 12.31 -2.62 15.88
C VAL A 87 13.40 -3.45 15.21
N ASP A 88 14.67 -3.23 15.56
CA ASP A 88 15.81 -3.98 15.03
C ASP A 88 15.69 -5.50 15.29
N GLU A 89 14.96 -5.92 16.34
CA GLU A 89 14.66 -7.33 16.63
C GLU A 89 13.80 -8.02 15.53
N LEU A 90 13.17 -7.23 14.66
CA LEU A 90 12.33 -7.75 13.57
C LEU A 90 13.11 -7.99 12.27
N GLY A 91 14.33 -7.46 12.13
CA GLY A 91 15.14 -7.56 10.91
C GLY A 91 14.33 -7.21 9.65
N ASP A 92 14.35 -8.11 8.66
CA ASP A 92 13.66 -7.96 7.37
C ASP A 92 12.13 -7.92 7.47
N LEU A 93 11.54 -8.22 8.64
CA LEU A 93 10.10 -8.13 8.83
C LEU A 93 9.63 -6.69 9.01
N SER A 94 10.53 -5.77 9.37
CA SER A 94 10.21 -4.35 9.49
C SER A 94 10.04 -3.73 8.10
N PHE A 95 8.92 -3.04 7.86
CA PHE A 95 8.72 -2.29 6.61
C PHE A 95 9.46 -0.94 6.61
N LEU A 96 9.78 -0.44 7.79
CA LEU A 96 10.48 0.81 8.03
C LEU A 96 11.57 0.55 9.06
N ASP A 97 12.72 1.20 8.87
CA ASP A 97 13.78 1.21 9.86
C ASP A 97 13.38 2.07 11.09
N ARG A 98 14.16 1.91 12.16
CA ARG A 98 14.01 2.65 13.41
C ARG A 98 13.94 4.17 13.19
N GLU A 99 14.84 4.72 12.40
CA GLU A 99 14.94 6.17 12.16
C GLU A 99 13.72 6.71 11.39
N SER A 100 13.17 5.91 10.49
CA SER A 100 11.94 6.25 9.76
C SER A 100 10.75 6.34 10.70
N TYR A 101 10.62 5.41 11.67
CA TYR A 101 9.59 5.52 12.70
C TYR A 101 9.80 6.73 13.60
N VAL A 102 11.03 7.00 14.02
CA VAL A 102 11.37 8.19 14.82
C VAL A 102 10.99 9.46 14.08
N SER A 103 11.37 9.58 12.81
CA SER A 103 11.08 10.74 11.97
C SER A 103 9.56 10.93 11.80
N LEU A 104 8.81 9.84 11.61
CA LEU A 104 7.36 9.86 11.51
C LEU A 104 6.72 10.44 12.78
N PHE A 105 7.10 9.93 13.95
CA PHE A 105 6.54 10.42 15.22
C PHE A 105 7.00 11.84 15.53
N LYS A 106 8.24 12.21 15.19
CA LYS A 106 8.75 13.58 15.36
C LYS A 106 7.91 14.59 14.57
N HIS A 107 7.64 14.31 13.29
CA HIS A 107 6.82 15.19 12.47
C HIS A 107 5.37 15.27 12.97
N GLN A 108 4.78 14.14 13.37
CA GLN A 108 3.43 14.13 13.93
C GLN A 108 3.37 14.92 15.25
N ALA A 109 4.34 14.74 16.14
CA ALA A 109 4.40 15.46 17.41
C ALA A 109 4.51 16.97 17.21
N GLN A 110 5.40 17.41 16.31
CA GLN A 110 5.53 18.82 15.95
C GLN A 110 4.21 19.40 15.41
N TYR A 111 3.53 18.67 14.54
CA TYR A 111 2.23 19.09 14.01
C TYR A 111 1.17 19.21 15.12
N LEU A 112 1.06 18.21 16.00
CA LEU A 112 0.04 18.19 17.06
C LEU A 112 0.27 19.30 18.07
N VAL A 113 1.51 19.47 18.54
CA VAL A 113 1.87 20.54 19.48
C VAL A 113 1.66 21.91 18.85
N LYS A 114 2.13 22.13 17.61
CA LYS A 114 1.98 23.42 16.92
C LYS A 114 0.52 23.84 16.74
N ASN A 115 -0.38 22.87 16.56
CA ASN A 115 -1.81 23.13 16.35
C ASN A 115 -2.65 22.95 17.62
N ASN A 116 -2.04 22.74 18.80
CA ASN A 116 -2.72 22.48 20.07
C ASN A 116 -3.73 21.31 20.00
N ILE A 117 -3.38 20.22 19.32
CA ILE A 117 -4.24 19.06 19.12
C ILE A 117 -3.92 18.01 20.20
N GLU A 118 -4.76 17.92 21.23
CA GLU A 118 -4.62 16.95 22.32
C GLU A 118 -5.15 15.56 21.97
N LYS A 119 -6.15 15.48 21.07
CA LYS A 119 -6.83 14.22 20.68
C LYS A 119 -6.61 13.89 19.20
N PRO A 120 -5.49 13.26 18.84
CA PRO A 120 -5.15 12.98 17.44
C PRO A 120 -6.19 12.15 16.71
N LYS A 121 -6.78 11.15 17.38
CA LYS A 121 -7.76 10.24 16.76
C LYS A 121 -9.01 10.98 16.26
N ASP A 122 -9.49 11.93 17.04
CA ASP A 122 -10.68 12.72 16.69
C ASP A 122 -10.36 13.66 15.52
N HIS A 123 -9.23 14.36 15.60
CA HIS A 123 -8.75 15.27 14.55
C HIS A 123 -8.58 14.59 13.19
N PHE A 124 -7.92 13.43 13.13
CA PHE A 124 -7.73 12.71 11.86
C PHE A 124 -9.03 12.13 11.30
N LYS A 125 -9.99 11.79 12.17
CA LYS A 125 -11.31 11.33 11.74
C LYS A 125 -12.08 12.46 11.05
N GLU A 126 -12.05 13.67 11.59
CA GLU A 126 -12.68 14.84 10.98
C GLU A 126 -12.08 15.18 9.61
N LEU A 127 -10.75 15.16 9.49
CA LEU A 127 -10.07 15.39 8.20
C LEU A 127 -10.49 14.38 7.13
N THR A 128 -10.63 13.10 7.53
CA THR A 128 -11.07 12.03 6.61
C THR A 128 -12.53 12.21 6.20
N GLN A 129 -13.38 12.76 7.07
CA GLN A 129 -14.78 13.00 6.76
C GLN A 129 -15.01 14.24 5.88
N GLN A 130 -14.12 15.24 5.95
CA GLN A 130 -14.19 16.46 5.14
C GLN A 130 -13.64 16.29 3.72
N SER A 131 -12.96 15.19 3.43
CA SER A 131 -12.31 14.91 2.14
C SER A 131 -13.15 14.07 1.18
N PHE A 132 -14.42 13.82 1.51
CA PHE A 132 -15.44 13.18 0.67
C PHE A 132 -16.72 14.03 0.61
#